data_AF-A0A3P7QNX8-F1
#
_entry.id   AF-A0A3P7QNX8-F1
#
_cell.length_a   1.000
_cell.length_b   1.000
_cell.length_c   1.000
_cell.angle_alpha   90.00
_cell.angle_beta   90.00
_cell.angle_gamma   90.00
#
_symmetry.space_group_name_H-M   'P 1'
#
loop_
_entity.id
_entity.type
_entity.pdbx_description
1 polymer ?
#
loop_
_entity_poly.entity_id
_entity_poly.type
_entity_poly.pdbx_seq_one_letter_code
_entity_poly.pdbx_strand_id
1 'polypeptide(L)'
;MGYGDYEVLGVVVEKYLKTTDNILQIGCGNSQLASQLYDNGYRTVHSIDTDASVIDEQRLRNKERPELVFGVDDATSVGFLC
;
A
#
# COMPACT_ATOMS: atom_id res chain seq x y z
N MET A 1 18.13 -3.34 -2.21
CA MET A 1 17.33 -3.14 -0.98
C MET A 1 16.76 -1.73 -1.06
N GLY A 2 15.44 -1.61 -1.23
CA GLY A 2 14.76 -0.33 -1.33
C GLY A 2 14.25 0.15 0.03
N TYR A 3 14.14 1.45 0.23
CA TYR A 3 13.42 1.99 1.39
C TYR A 3 11.93 1.66 1.23
N GLY A 4 11.36 0.83 2.12
CA GLY A 4 9.94 0.46 2.06
C GLY A 4 9.62 -1.04 2.26
N ASP A 5 10.63 -1.90 2.36
CA ASP A 5 10.39 -3.32 2.65
C ASP A 5 9.88 -3.51 4.09
N TYR A 6 8.88 -4.39 4.27
CA TYR A 6 8.28 -4.68 5.57
C TYR A 6 9.28 -5.23 6.58
N GLU A 7 10.39 -5.84 6.16
CA GLU A 7 11.47 -6.26 7.07
C GLU A 7 12.10 -5.08 7.83
N VAL A 8 12.10 -3.87 7.25
CA VAL A 8 12.62 -2.65 7.87
C VAL A 8 11.51 -1.87 8.58
N LEU A 9 10.28 -1.93 8.07
CA LEU A 9 9.14 -1.16 8.59
C LEU A 9 8.24 -1.93 9.56
N GLY A 10 8.38 -3.25 9.67
CA GLY A 10 7.49 -4.14 10.44
C GLY A 10 7.40 -3.73 11.90
N VAL A 11 8.53 -3.35 12.51
CA VAL A 11 8.57 -2.87 13.90
C VAL A 11 7.76 -1.58 14.10
N VAL A 12 7.70 -0.69 13.10
CA VAL A 12 6.88 0.53 13.16
C VAL A 12 5.43 0.20 12.89
N VAL A 13 5.16 -0.63 11.88
CA VAL A 13 3.81 -1.08 11.52
C VAL A 13 3.13 -1.75 12.72
N GLU A 14 3.75 -2.77 13.31
CA GLU A 14 3.17 -3.51 14.45
C GLU A 14 2.99 -2.64 15.69
N LYS A 15 3.81 -1.61 15.85
CA LYS A 15 3.74 -0.72 17.02
C LYS A 15 2.62 0.31 16.93
N TYR A 16 2.27 0.76 15.73
CA TYR A 16 1.39 1.90 15.54
C TYR A 16 0.09 1.59 14.78
N LEU A 17 0.03 0.46 14.06
CA LEU A 17 -1.12 0.07 13.26
C LEU A 17 -1.85 -1.11 13.89
N LYS A 18 -3.17 -1.10 13.76
CA LYS A 18 -4.05 -2.24 14.02
C LYS A 18 -4.45 -2.86 12.69
N THR A 19 -4.72 -4.17 12.69
CA THR A 19 -5.21 -4.88 11.50
C THR A 19 -6.56 -4.36 10.98
N THR A 20 -7.29 -3.63 11.81
CA THR A 20 -8.57 -2.98 11.49
C THR A 20 -8.42 -1.56 10.94
N ASP A 21 -7.22 -0.99 10.93
CA ASP A 21 -7.00 0.38 10.46
C ASP A 21 -7.13 0.47 8.93
N ASN A 22 -7.60 1.61 8.45
CA ASN A 22 -7.59 1.95 7.03
C ASN A 22 -6.25 2.63 6.69
N ILE A 23 -5.45 1.99 5.85
CA ILE A 23 -4.08 2.42 5.57
C ILE A 23 -4.02 3.07 4.18
N LEU A 24 -3.43 4.26 4.09
CA LEU A 24 -3.05 4.89 2.83
C LEU A 24 -1.54 4.82 2.65
N GLN A 25 -1.07 4.10 1.63
CA GLN A 25 0.31 4.05 1.19
C GLN A 25 0.51 5.05 0.03
N ILE A 26 1.20 6.16 0.31
CA ILE A 26 1.51 7.19 -0.68
C ILE A 26 2.81 6.84 -1.42
N GLY A 27 2.83 7.00 -2.74
CA GLY A 27 4.01 6.74 -3.57
C GLY A 27 4.39 5.27 -3.52
N CYS A 28 3.45 4.38 -3.85
CA CYS A 28 3.64 2.95 -3.62
C CYS A 28 4.74 2.35 -4.50
N GLY A 29 5.02 2.94 -5.67
CA GLY A 29 6.00 2.42 -6.60
C GLY A 29 5.76 0.93 -6.87
N ASN A 30 6.85 0.21 -7.10
CA ASN A 30 6.86 -1.25 -7.20
C ASN A 30 7.05 -1.97 -5.86
N SER A 31 6.84 -1.28 -4.74
CA SER A 31 7.01 -1.82 -3.38
C SER A 31 6.13 -3.04 -3.11
N GLN A 32 6.62 -3.96 -2.28
CA GLN A 32 5.87 -5.12 -1.78
C GLN A 32 5.14 -4.82 -0.47
N LEU A 33 5.21 -3.59 0.05
CA LEU A 33 4.65 -3.23 1.35
C LEU A 33 3.16 -3.56 1.45
N ALA A 34 2.35 -3.20 0.45
CA ALA A 34 0.92 -3.51 0.45
C ALA A 34 0.63 -5.03 0.53
N SER A 35 1.35 -5.85 -0.26
CA SER A 35 1.23 -7.31 -0.18
C SER A 35 1.68 -7.85 1.17
N GLN A 36 2.77 -7.33 1.72
CA GLN A 36 3.31 -7.78 3.01
C GLN A 36 2.37 -7.39 4.17
N LEU A 37 1.79 -6.19 4.14
CA LEU A 37 0.74 -5.74 5.06
C LEU A 37 -0.48 -6.67 4.98
N TYR A 38 -0.94 -6.95 3.78
CA TYR A 38 -2.06 -7.86 3.54
C TYR A 38 -1.79 -9.26 4.11
N ASP A 39 -0.61 -9.82 3.82
CA ASP A 39 -0.21 -11.14 4.28
C ASP A 39 -0.07 -11.21 5.82
N ASN A 40 0.17 -10.06 6.48
CA ASN A 40 0.18 -9.89 7.94
C ASN A 40 -1.16 -9.43 8.54
N GLY A 41 -2.25 -9.47 7.78
CA GLY A 41 -3.62 -9.27 8.28
C GLY A 41 -4.17 -7.84 8.18
N TYR A 42 -3.40 -6.89 7.67
CA TYR A 42 -3.87 -5.54 7.38
C TYR A 42 -4.56 -5.54 6.00
N ARG A 43 -5.88 -5.79 5.99
CA ARG A 43 -6.62 -6.01 4.73
C ARG A 43 -7.00 -4.72 4.02
N THR A 44 -7.25 -3.63 4.76
CA THR A 44 -7.72 -2.36 4.20
C THR A 44 -6.56 -1.43 3.86
N VAL A 45 -5.91 -1.66 2.71
CA VAL A 45 -4.77 -0.86 2.26
C VAL A 45 -5.08 -0.26 0.88
N HIS A 46 -5.08 1.07 0.82
CA HIS A 46 -5.15 1.84 -0.42
C HIS A 46 -3.75 2.37 -0.74
N SER A 47 -3.23 2.03 -1.91
CA SER A 47 -1.93 2.46 -2.39
C SER A 47 -2.08 3.39 -3.60
N ILE A 48 -1.38 4.52 -3.58
CA ILE A 48 -1.41 5.49 -4.69
C ILE A 48 -0.02 5.76 -5.24
N ASP A 49 0.05 6.04 -6.53
CA ASP A 49 1.24 6.55 -7.22
C ASP A 49 0.82 7.44 -8.39
N THR A 50 1.70 8.33 -8.83
CA THR A 50 1.46 9.15 -10.03
C THR A 50 1.73 8.38 -11.32
N ASP A 51 2.50 7.29 -11.28
CA ASP A 51 2.83 6.47 -12.45
C ASP A 51 1.77 5.39 -12.71
N ALA A 52 1.01 5.55 -13.80
CA ALA A 52 -0.02 4.59 -14.21
C ALA A 52 0.51 3.19 -14.53
N SER A 53 1.72 3.09 -15.10
CA SER A 53 2.31 1.80 -15.47
C SER A 53 2.60 0.96 -14.22
N VAL A 54 3.11 1.62 -13.18
CA VAL A 54 3.37 1.00 -11.88
C VAL A 54 2.06 0.54 -11.22
N ILE A 55 1.01 1.35 -11.28
CA ILE A 55 -0.30 0.96 -10.72
C ILE A 55 -0.87 -0.27 -11.43
N ASP A 56 -0.74 -0.36 -12.74
CA ASP A 56 -1.19 -1.54 -13.49
C ASP A 56 -0.35 -2.78 -13.16
N GLU A 57 0.97 -2.64 -13.00
CA GLU A 57 1.83 -3.73 -12.50
C GLU A 57 1.42 -4.21 -11.11
N GLN A 58 1.12 -3.29 -10.19
CA GLN A 58 0.68 -3.61 -8.84
C GLN A 58 -0.66 -4.36 -8.82
N ARG A 59 -1.64 -3.92 -9.63
CA ARG A 59 -2.94 -4.60 -9.77
C ARG A 59 -2.77 -6.02 -10.30
N LEU A 60 -1.92 -6.20 -11.32
CA LEU A 60 -1.66 -7.52 -11.89
C LEU A 60 -0.98 -8.45 -10.87
N ARG A 61 0.03 -7.93 -10.16
CA ARG A 61 0.80 -8.68 -9.16
C ARG A 61 -0.06 -9.08 -7.96
N ASN A 62 -1.02 -8.24 -7.57
CA ASN A 62 -1.84 -8.41 -6.38
C ASN A 62 -3.28 -8.84 -6.67
N LYS A 63 -3.57 -9.35 -7.86
CA LYS A 63 -4.91 -9.79 -8.29
C LYS A 63 -5.59 -10.81 -7.34
N GLU A 64 -4.81 -11.54 -6.56
CA GLU A 64 -5.29 -12.54 -5.58
C GLU A 64 -5.53 -11.97 -4.17
N ARG A 65 -5.34 -10.65 -4.00
CA ARG A 65 -5.53 -9.91 -2.75
C ARG A 65 -6.63 -8.86 -2.96
N PRO A 66 -7.91 -9.28 -3.04
CA PRO A 66 -9.00 -8.44 -3.56
C PRO A 66 -9.31 -7.19 -2.73
N GLU A 67 -8.91 -7.16 -1.45
CA GLU A 67 -9.07 -5.99 -0.58
C GLU A 67 -8.01 -4.90 -0.81
N LEU A 68 -6.91 -5.20 -1.51
CA LEU A 68 -5.91 -4.20 -1.87
C LEU A 68 -6.41 -3.31 -3.00
N VAL A 69 -6.34 -2.00 -2.78
CA VAL A 69 -6.71 -0.99 -3.77
C VAL A 69 -5.47 -0.26 -4.26
N PHE A 70 -5.34 -0.15 -5.58
CA PHE A 70 -4.26 0.60 -6.23
C PHE A 70 -4.84 1.65 -7.17
N GLY A 71 -4.45 2.91 -7.00
CA GLY A 71 -4.96 4.05 -7.75
C GLY A 71 -3.87 4.97 -8.28
N VAL A 72 -4.09 5.56 -9.46
CA VAL A 72 -3.25 6.66 -9.95
C VAL A 72 -3.75 7.94 -9.31
N ASP A 73 -2.95 8.57 -8.44
CA ASP A 73 -3.32 9.79 -7.73
C ASP A 73 -2.09 10.61 -7.32
N ASP A 74 -2.30 11.90 -7.08
CA ASP A 74 -1.30 12.83 -6.59
C ASP A 74 -1.54 13.15 -5.11
N ALA A 75 -0.51 12.94 -4.30
CA ALA A 75 -0.56 13.12 -2.85
C ALA A 75 -0.88 14.55 -2.39
N THR A 76 -0.77 15.55 -3.27
CA THR A 76 -1.10 16.96 -2.98
C THR A 76 -2.56 17.30 -3.28
N SER A 77 -3.27 16.44 -4.02
CA SER A 77 -4.68 16.60 -4.39
C SER A 77 -5.60 15.49 -3.88
N VAL A 78 -5.02 14.51 -3.18
CA VAL A 78 -5.72 13.33 -2.68
C VAL A 78 -6.92 13.71 -1.79
N GLY A 79 -8.12 13.34 -2.24
CA GLY A 79 -9.39 13.56 -1.51
C GLY A 79 -9.64 12.58 -0.37
N PHE A 80 -8.60 11.89 0.13
CA PHE A 80 -8.70 10.82 1.15
C PHE A 80 -9.02 11.33 2.56
N LEU A 81 -9.35 12.62 2.70
CA LEU A 81 -9.86 13.26 3.90
C LEU A 81 -11.34 13.61 3.70
N CYS A 82 -12.21 12.60 3.54
CA CYS A 82 -13.65 12.75 3.82
C CYS A 82 -14.29 11.40 4.16
#